data_AF-A0A1B6FAZ6-F1
#
_entry.id   AF-A0A1B6FAZ6-F1
#
_cell.length_a   1.000
_cell.length_b   1.000
_cell.length_c   1.000
_cell.angle_alpha   90.00
_cell.angle_beta   90.00
_cell.angle_gamma   90.00
#
_symmetry.space_group_name_H-M   'P 1'
#
loop_
_entity.id
_entity.type
_entity.pdbx_description
1 polymer ?
#
loop_
_entity_poly.entity_id
_entity_poly.type
_entity_poly.pdbx_seq_one_letter_code
_entity_poly.pdbx_strand_id
1 'polypeptide(L)'
;DESEFRKIEHLASEIDKSGDECFDECLEIRNLLTNISRSSNEDNVVNPWDWNDVGKTIEYYKVLFELKKHAMFINNTYNIKLDYENILAELKKLEKLAETVELSK
;
A
#
# COMPACT_ATOMS: atom_id res chain seq x y z
N ASP A 1 15.69 3.41 -10.49
CA ASP A 1 14.44 2.75 -10.07
C ASP A 1 13.65 3.62 -9.13
N GLU A 2 12.36 3.73 -9.40
CA GLU A 2 11.39 4.34 -8.51
C GLU A 2 11.05 3.38 -7.37
N SER A 3 10.95 3.87 -6.12
CA SER A 3 10.58 3.02 -5.00
C SER A 3 9.14 2.51 -5.14
N GLU A 4 8.86 1.32 -4.61
CA GLU A 4 7.49 0.77 -4.59
C GLU A 4 6.49 1.75 -3.96
N PHE A 5 6.94 2.46 -2.91
CA PHE A 5 6.15 3.52 -2.27
C PHE A 5 5.68 4.60 -3.25
N ARG A 6 6.58 5.15 -4.08
CA ARG A 6 6.23 6.19 -5.06
C ARG A 6 5.29 5.67 -6.15
N LYS A 7 5.47 4.41 -6.57
CA LYS A 7 4.55 3.77 -7.52
C LYS A 7 3.14 3.63 -6.94
N ILE A 8 3.03 3.37 -5.64
CA ILE A 8 1.75 3.26 -4.93
C ILE A 8 1.11 4.64 -4.75
N GLU A 9 1.88 5.66 -4.39
CA GLU A 9 1.39 7.06 -4.37
C GLU A 9 0.87 7.47 -5.74
N HIS A 10 1.60 7.11 -6.81
CA HIS A 10 1.16 7.36 -8.17
C HIS A 10 -0.14 6.62 -8.49
N LEU A 11 -0.24 5.32 -8.17
CA LEU A 11 -1.45 4.53 -8.38
C LEU A 11 -2.66 5.12 -7.63
N ALA A 12 -2.48 5.51 -6.36
CA ALA A 12 -3.53 6.14 -5.56
C ALA A 12 -4.02 7.44 -6.20
N SER A 13 -3.08 8.29 -6.65
CA SER A 13 -3.42 9.53 -7.34
C SER A 13 -4.19 9.30 -8.64
N GLU A 14 -3.82 8.31 -9.46
CA GLU A 14 -4.54 7.99 -10.70
C GLU A 14 -5.95 7.43 -10.44
N ILE A 15 -6.09 6.62 -9.39
CA ILE A 15 -7.39 6.09 -8.96
C ILE A 15 -8.29 7.20 -8.43
N ASP A 16 -7.75 8.14 -7.67
CA ASP A 16 -8.53 9.29 -7.17
C ASP A 16 -8.99 10.20 -8.32
N LYS A 17 -8.12 10.44 -9.32
CA LYS A 17 -8.49 11.18 -10.54
C LYS A 17 -9.60 10.52 -11.34
N SER A 18 -9.72 9.19 -11.24
CA SER A 18 -10.79 8.45 -11.91
C SER A 18 -12.18 8.76 -11.33
N GLY A 19 -12.27 9.36 -10.12
CA GLY A 19 -13.53 9.87 -9.55
C GLY A 19 -14.65 8.83 -9.56
N ASP A 20 -15.83 9.23 -10.06
CA ASP A 20 -17.00 8.37 -10.15
C ASP A 20 -16.90 7.30 -11.24
N GLU A 21 -15.91 7.35 -12.14
CA GLU A 21 -15.73 6.38 -13.23
C GLU A 21 -14.98 5.11 -12.78
N CYS A 22 -14.55 5.06 -11.52
CA CYS A 22 -13.84 3.92 -10.95
C CYS A 22 -14.82 2.84 -10.46
N PHE A 23 -15.05 1.84 -11.30
CA PHE A 23 -15.92 0.70 -11.02
C PHE A 23 -15.14 -0.62 -10.94
N ASP A 24 -15.82 -1.67 -10.48
CA ASP A 24 -15.32 -3.05 -10.42
C ASP A 24 -13.90 -3.14 -9.83
N GLU A 25 -12.93 -3.58 -10.63
CA GLU A 25 -11.55 -3.79 -10.20
C GLU A 25 -10.87 -2.50 -9.73
N CYS A 26 -11.18 -1.35 -10.35
CA CYS A 26 -10.69 -0.06 -9.89
C CYS A 26 -11.20 0.25 -8.47
N LEU A 27 -12.48 -0.03 -8.20
CA LEU A 27 -13.10 0.23 -6.90
C LEU A 27 -12.52 -0.66 -5.81
N GLU A 28 -12.23 -1.93 -6.12
CA GLU A 28 -11.53 -2.82 -5.19
C GLU A 28 -10.14 -2.28 -4.83
N ILE A 29 -9.36 -1.82 -5.81
CA ILE A 29 -8.05 -1.22 -5.57
C ILE A 29 -8.19 0.06 -4.75
N ARG A 30 -9.16 0.94 -5.08
CA ARG A 30 -9.44 2.16 -4.32
C ARG A 30 -9.72 1.85 -2.86
N ASN A 31 -10.51 0.83 -2.57
CA ASN A 31 -10.84 0.44 -1.19
C ASN A 31 -9.60 -0.06 -0.44
N LEU A 32 -8.75 -0.86 -1.07
CA LEU A 32 -7.46 -1.28 -0.50
C LEU A 32 -6.60 -0.07 -0.17
N LEU A 33 -6.44 0.87 -1.11
CA LEU A 33 -5.64 2.08 -0.92
C LEU A 33 -6.26 3.06 0.09
N THR A 34 -7.57 3.09 0.24
CA THR A 34 -8.23 3.94 1.24
C THR A 34 -7.97 3.45 2.66
N ASN A 35 -7.85 2.13 2.87
CA ASN A 35 -7.53 1.57 4.19
C ASN A 35 -6.15 2.02 4.70
N ILE A 36 -5.23 2.35 3.78
CA ILE A 36 -3.91 2.90 4.12
C ILE A 36 -3.87 4.44 4.13
N SER A 37 -4.82 5.15 3.49
CA SER A 37 -4.85 6.62 3.48
C SER A 37 -5.66 7.23 4.64
N ARG A 38 -6.69 6.53 5.15
CA ARG A 38 -7.63 7.05 6.19
C ARG A 38 -7.05 7.28 7.59
N SER A 39 -5.74 7.11 7.75
CA SER A 39 -5.00 7.50 8.97
C SER A 39 -4.73 9.02 9.04
N SER A 40 -4.85 9.77 7.93
CA SER A 40 -4.63 11.22 7.89
C SER A 40 -5.94 12.02 7.81
N ASN A 41 -6.55 12.33 8.96
CA ASN A 41 -7.63 13.33 9.05
C ASN A 41 -7.10 14.77 9.13
N GLU A 42 -5.94 15.08 8.54
CA GLU A 42 -5.42 16.46 8.51
C GLU A 42 -4.93 16.80 7.11
N ASP A 43 -5.57 17.83 6.53
CA ASP A 43 -5.44 18.35 5.16
C ASP A 43 -4.01 18.81 4.74
N ASN A 44 -2.93 18.46 5.46
CA ASN A 44 -1.57 18.92 5.16
C ASN A 44 -0.43 17.94 5.50
N VAL A 45 -0.68 16.63 5.69
CA VAL A 45 0.40 15.68 6.02
C VAL A 45 0.86 14.89 4.80
N VAL A 46 2.10 15.16 4.35
CA VAL A 46 2.81 14.51 3.22
C VAL A 46 3.20 13.04 3.52
N ASN A 47 2.71 12.43 4.60
CA ASN A 47 2.88 11.00 4.85
C ASN A 47 1.85 10.50 5.87
N PRO A 48 0.77 9.81 5.47
CA PRO A 48 -0.29 9.36 6.37
C PRO A 48 0.14 8.24 7.36
N TRP A 49 1.33 7.69 7.17
CA TRP A 49 1.76 6.45 7.81
C TRP A 49 2.78 6.69 8.91
N ASP A 50 2.47 6.20 10.12
CA ASP A 50 3.41 6.19 11.23
C ASP A 50 4.36 5.00 11.09
N TRP A 51 5.46 5.22 10.38
CA TRP A 51 6.53 4.22 10.18
C TRP A 51 7.24 3.80 11.47
N ASN A 52 7.00 4.49 12.60
CA ASN A 52 7.55 4.10 13.90
C ASN A 52 6.70 3.01 14.58
N ASP A 53 5.47 2.80 14.12
CA ASP A 53 4.61 1.71 14.55
C ASP A 53 4.81 0.51 13.62
N VAL A 54 5.53 -0.50 14.13
CA VAL A 54 5.80 -1.74 13.39
C VAL A 54 4.51 -2.46 13.02
N GLY A 55 3.49 -2.43 13.89
CA GLY A 55 2.18 -3.05 13.64
C GLY A 55 1.48 -2.41 12.45
N LYS A 56 1.39 -1.08 12.43
CA LYS A 56 0.86 -0.35 11.27
C LYS A 56 1.72 -0.57 10.03
N THR A 57 3.04 -0.57 10.16
CA THR A 57 3.92 -0.84 9.01
C THR A 57 3.65 -2.22 8.41
N ILE A 58 3.41 -3.25 9.24
CA ILE A 58 3.01 -4.58 8.76
C ILE A 58 1.66 -4.53 8.04
N GLU A 59 0.66 -3.86 8.60
CA GLU A 59 -0.67 -3.72 7.96
C GLU A 59 -0.58 -3.07 6.58
N TYR A 60 0.26 -2.04 6.43
CA TYR A 60 0.54 -1.43 5.13
C TYR A 60 1.06 -2.44 4.12
N TYR A 61 2.13 -3.16 4.46
CA TYR A 61 2.71 -4.16 3.55
C TYR A 61 1.75 -5.31 3.21
N LYS A 62 0.83 -5.67 4.12
CA LYS A 62 -0.24 -6.63 3.83
C LYS A 62 -1.20 -6.10 2.77
N VAL A 63 -1.69 -4.88 2.91
CA VAL A 63 -2.55 -4.23 1.90
C VAL A 63 -1.83 -4.15 0.55
N LEU A 64 -0.53 -3.80 0.53
CA LEU A 64 0.24 -3.78 -0.72
C LEU A 64 0.36 -5.16 -1.36
N PHE A 65 0.55 -6.20 -0.55
CA PHE A 65 0.61 -7.55 -1.05
C PHE A 65 -0.74 -8.01 -1.60
N GLU A 66 -1.86 -7.58 -1.01
CA GLU A 66 -3.21 -7.86 -1.52
C GLU A 66 -3.46 -7.26 -2.91
N LEU A 67 -2.81 -6.15 -3.27
CA LEU A 67 -2.87 -5.59 -4.63
C LEU A 67 -2.35 -6.56 -5.70
N LYS A 68 -1.58 -7.60 -5.33
CA LYS A 68 -1.10 -8.63 -6.25
C LYS A 68 -2.23 -9.26 -7.05
N LYS A 69 -3.42 -9.40 -6.46
CA LYS A 69 -4.59 -9.94 -7.16
C LYS A 69 -5.02 -9.09 -8.37
N HIS A 70 -4.66 -7.81 -8.37
CA HIS A 70 -4.96 -6.81 -9.40
C HIS A 70 -3.76 -6.44 -10.28
N ALA A 71 -2.64 -7.17 -10.18
CA ALA A 71 -1.39 -6.79 -10.82
C ALA A 71 -1.51 -6.57 -12.34
N MET A 72 -2.33 -7.39 -13.01
CA MET A 72 -2.55 -7.30 -14.45
C MET A 72 -3.33 -6.03 -14.82
N PHE A 73 -4.40 -5.72 -14.09
CA PHE A 73 -5.16 -4.50 -14.29
C PHE A 73 -4.32 -3.25 -14.02
N ILE A 74 -3.60 -3.24 -12.89
CA ILE A 74 -2.73 -2.12 -12.52
C ILE A 74 -1.70 -1.83 -13.61
N ASN A 75 -1.05 -2.88 -14.12
CA ASN A 75 -0.07 -2.74 -15.20
C ASN A 75 -0.70 -2.30 -16.51
N ASN A 76 -1.84 -2.85 -16.90
CA ASN A 76 -2.42 -2.57 -18.21
C ASN A 76 -3.10 -1.19 -18.27
N THR A 77 -3.70 -0.75 -17.16
CA THR A 77 -4.44 0.51 -17.08
C THR A 77 -3.54 1.69 -16.75
N TYR A 78 -2.61 1.52 -15.80
CA TYR A 78 -1.79 2.62 -15.28
C TYR A 78 -0.31 2.50 -15.65
N ASN A 79 0.10 1.42 -16.32
CA ASN A 79 1.51 1.14 -16.64
C ASN A 79 2.42 1.09 -15.40
N ILE A 80 1.87 0.64 -14.28
CA ILE A 80 2.58 0.50 -13.00
C ILE A 80 2.88 -0.98 -12.75
N LYS A 81 4.16 -1.29 -12.49
CA LYS A 81 4.61 -2.62 -12.10
C LYS A 81 5.18 -2.59 -10.69
N LEU A 82 4.50 -3.29 -9.79
CA LEU A 82 4.95 -3.48 -8.42
C LEU A 82 5.80 -4.77 -8.31
N ASP A 83 6.84 -4.71 -7.50
CA ASP A 83 7.68 -5.86 -7.16
C ASP A 83 7.10 -6.57 -5.93
N TYR A 84 6.15 -7.48 -6.18
CA TYR A 84 5.47 -8.22 -5.13
C TYR A 84 6.37 -9.19 -4.37
N GLU A 85 7.48 -9.64 -4.97
CA GLU A 85 8.44 -10.50 -4.27
C GLU A 85 9.24 -9.68 -3.26
N ASN A 86 9.64 -8.47 -3.64
CA ASN A 86 10.27 -7.53 -2.70
C ASN A 86 9.29 -7.10 -1.59
N ILE A 87 8.03 -6.77 -1.92
CA ILE A 87 6.99 -6.44 -0.92
C ILE A 87 6.82 -7.58 0.09
N LEU A 88 6.72 -8.83 -0.38
CA LEU A 88 6.60 -10.00 0.49
C LEU A 88 7.85 -10.22 1.34
N ALA A 89 9.04 -9.99 0.79
CA ALA A 89 10.29 -10.12 1.52
C ALA A 89 10.39 -9.10 2.67
N GLU A 90 10.01 -7.85 2.43
CA GLU A 90 9.96 -6.81 3.47
C GLU A 90 8.89 -7.09 4.53
N LEU A 91 7.69 -7.55 4.13
CA LEU A 91 6.65 -7.97 5.06
C LEU A 91 7.17 -9.03 6.05
N LYS A 92 7.84 -10.07 5.55
CA LYS A 92 8.42 -11.13 6.38
C LYS A 92 9.49 -10.63 7.36
N LYS A 93 10.29 -9.64 6.96
CA LYS A 93 11.29 -9.02 7.85
C LYS A 93 10.62 -8.27 8.98
N LEU A 94 9.55 -7.52 8.68
CA LEU A 94 8.77 -6.75 9.65
C LEU A 94 8.05 -7.67 10.64
N GLU A 95 7.40 -8.73 10.15
CA GLU A 95 6.73 -9.73 11.00
C GLU A 95 7.72 -10.36 11.99
N LYS A 96 8.90 -10.76 11.52
CA LYS A 96 9.97 -11.28 12.39
C LYS A 96 10.48 -10.26 13.41
N LEU A 97 10.57 -8.98 13.02
CA LEU A 97 10.97 -7.91 13.93
C LEU A 97 9.91 -7.70 15.03
N ALA A 98 8.63 -7.69 14.68
CA ALA A 98 7.53 -7.54 15.62
C ALA A 98 7.52 -8.66 16.67
N GLU A 99 7.69 -9.91 16.25
CA GLU A 99 7.82 -11.06 17.15
C GLU A 99 8.97 -10.87 18.16
N THR A 100 10.12 -10.37 17.68
CA THR A 100 11.29 -10.14 18.53
C THR A 100 11.05 -9.04 19.56
N VAL A 101 10.36 -7.96 19.16
CA VAL A 101 10.01 -6.85 20.05
C VAL A 101 9.02 -7.29 21.13
N GLU A 102 8.01 -8.09 20.78
CA GLU A 102 7.04 -8.63 21.75
C GLU A 102 7.69 -9.56 22.78
N LEU A 103 8.63 -10.40 22.35
CA LEU A 103 9.40 -11.29 23.24
C LEU A 103 10.38 -10.57 24.17
N SER A 104 10.68 -9.29 23.89
CA SER A 104 11.62 -8.46 24.66
C SER A 104 10.96 -7.50 25.66
N LYS A 105 9.63 -7.48 25.72
CA LYS A 105 8.81 -6.72 26.68
C LYS A 105 8.44 -7.59 27.88
#